data_AF-A0A359DEQ7-F1
#
_entry.id   AF-A0A359DEQ7-F1
#
_cell.length_a   1.000
_cell.length_b   1.000
_cell.length_c   1.000
_cell.angle_alpha   90.00
_cell.angle_beta   90.00
_cell.angle_gamma   90.00
#
_symmetry.space_group_name_H-M   'P 1'
#
loop_
_entity.id
_entity.type
_entity.pdbx_description
1 polymer ?
#
loop_
_entity_poly.entity_id
_entity_poly.type
_entity_poly.pdbx_seq_one_letter_code
_entity_poly.pdbx_strand_id
1 'polypeptide(L)'
;MTPIQLPLGVRLRDDATFANYYPGANAAALGYVERLCEADAGWTESLIYLWGGEGVGRSHLLQAACLRFEQRGEPAVYLPLADVVEFGPALLDNLEQCELVCLDDVDAVAGRGEWEEALFHLFNRLRDSGRRLLLAASTSPRELPGKLADLQ
;
A
#
# COMPACT_ATOMS: atom_id res chain seq x y z
N MET A 1 36.53 4.82 3.17
CA MET A 1 35.50 5.76 2.69
C MET A 1 34.26 4.94 2.42
N THR A 2 33.26 5.03 3.29
CA THR A 2 31.97 4.34 3.11
C THR A 2 31.27 4.97 1.90
N PRO A 3 30.79 4.19 0.92
CA PRO A 3 30.07 4.77 -0.21
C PRO A 3 28.85 5.53 0.30
N ILE A 4 28.78 6.83 -0.03
CA ILE A 4 27.54 7.59 0.11
C ILE A 4 26.59 7.03 -0.94
N GLN A 5 25.59 6.29 -0.47
CA GLN A 5 24.49 5.85 -1.30
C GLN A 5 23.57 7.06 -1.47
N LEU A 6 23.61 7.68 -2.64
CA LEU A 6 22.61 8.67 -3.04
C LEU A 6 21.29 7.92 -3.22
N PRO A 7 20.18 8.33 -2.58
CA PRO A 7 18.89 7.71 -2.81
C PRO A 7 18.55 7.85 -4.30
N LEU A 8 18.27 6.73 -4.95
CA LEU A 8 17.78 6.73 -6.32
C LEU A 8 16.42 7.42 -6.28
N GLY A 9 16.29 8.55 -6.99
CA GLY A 9 15.05 9.32 -7.08
C GLY A 9 14.00 8.60 -7.92
N VAL A 10 13.58 7.40 -7.51
CA VAL A 10 12.33 6.79 -7.97
C VAL A 10 11.23 7.61 -7.33
N ARG A 11 10.95 8.77 -7.94
CA ARG A 11 9.87 9.63 -7.49
C ARG A 11 8.57 9.00 -7.93
N LEU A 12 7.61 8.97 -7.01
CA LEU A 12 6.22 8.80 -7.35
C LEU A 12 5.86 9.83 -8.43
N ARG A 13 4.85 9.53 -9.23
CA ARG A 13 4.43 10.49 -10.23
C ARG A 13 3.91 11.74 -9.51
N ASP A 14 4.60 12.86 -9.66
CA ASP A 14 4.28 14.11 -8.96
C ASP A 14 2.85 14.63 -9.26
N ASP A 15 2.21 14.12 -10.32
CA ASP A 15 0.84 14.46 -10.72
C ASP A 15 -0.24 13.55 -10.12
N ALA A 16 0.13 12.43 -9.49
CA ALA A 16 -0.79 11.49 -8.85
C ALA A 16 -1.22 11.99 -7.47
N THR A 17 -1.84 13.18 -7.40
CA THR A 17 -2.33 13.80 -6.17
C THR A 17 -3.84 13.66 -6.01
N PHE A 18 -4.37 13.82 -4.80
CA PHE A 18 -5.83 13.85 -4.57
C PHE A 18 -6.52 14.97 -5.35
N ALA A 19 -5.87 16.14 -5.48
CA ALA A 19 -6.39 17.27 -6.25
C ALA A 19 -6.56 16.95 -7.74
N ASN A 20 -5.78 15.99 -8.26
CA ASN A 20 -5.82 15.54 -9.65
C ASN A 20 -6.57 14.20 -9.82
N TYR A 21 -7.35 13.78 -8.82
CA TYR A 21 -8.18 12.59 -8.89
C TYR A 21 -9.64 12.98 -9.18
N TYR A 22 -10.22 12.48 -10.28
CA TYR A 22 -11.63 12.68 -10.58
C TYR A 22 -12.48 11.62 -9.85
N PRO A 23 -13.32 11.99 -8.85
CA PRO A 23 -13.93 10.99 -7.97
C PRO A 23 -14.96 10.09 -8.66
N GLY A 24 -15.81 10.64 -9.53
CA GLY A 24 -16.86 9.87 -10.21
C GLY A 24 -17.63 8.92 -9.26
N ALA A 25 -17.73 7.65 -9.65
CA ALA A 25 -18.33 6.58 -8.82
C ALA A 25 -17.46 6.15 -7.63
N ASN A 26 -16.19 6.55 -7.59
CA ASN A 26 -15.20 6.20 -6.57
C ASN A 26 -15.12 7.23 -5.43
N ALA A 27 -16.07 8.18 -5.34
CA ALA A 27 -16.07 9.23 -4.31
C ALA A 27 -15.99 8.68 -2.87
N ALA A 28 -16.63 7.54 -2.61
CA ALA A 28 -16.51 6.87 -1.31
C ALA A 28 -15.08 6.35 -1.05
N ALA A 29 -14.47 5.69 -2.03
CA ALA A 29 -13.10 5.19 -1.92
C ALA A 29 -12.11 6.33 -1.69
N LEU A 30 -12.24 7.42 -2.45
CA LEU A 30 -11.44 8.64 -2.22
C LEU A 30 -11.59 9.15 -0.78
N GLY A 31 -12.81 9.32 -0.30
CA GLY A 31 -13.06 9.83 1.06
C GLY A 31 -12.46 8.95 2.16
N TYR A 32 -12.48 7.62 2.00
CA TYR A 32 -11.81 6.71 2.94
C TYR A 32 -10.28 6.85 2.91
N VAL A 33 -9.69 6.97 1.72
CA VAL A 33 -8.23 7.14 1.57
C VAL A 33 -7.77 8.49 2.10
N GLU A 34 -8.53 9.58 1.84
CA GLU A 34 -8.26 10.90 2.42
C GLU A 34 -8.32 10.86 3.94
N ARG A 35 -9.36 10.21 4.50
CA ARG A 35 -9.52 10.09 5.95
C ARG A 35 -8.40 9.26 6.59
N LEU A 36 -7.94 8.19 5.95
CA LEU A 36 -6.77 7.41 6.39
C LEU A 36 -5.52 8.30 6.48
N CYS A 37 -5.41 9.32 5.62
CA CYS A 37 -4.30 10.24 5.64
C CYS A 37 -4.37 11.27 6.77
N GLU A 38 -5.48 11.43 7.50
CA GLU A 38 -5.58 12.43 8.57
C GLU A 38 -4.93 11.94 9.89
N ALA A 39 -4.45 12.90 10.70
CA ALA A 39 -3.71 12.61 11.94
C ALA A 39 -4.58 11.97 13.04
N ASP A 40 -5.87 12.32 13.08
CA ASP A 40 -6.85 11.84 14.07
C ASP A 40 -7.66 10.62 13.59
N ALA A 41 -7.23 9.94 12.53
CA ALA A 41 -7.87 8.72 12.07
C ALA A 41 -7.75 7.64 13.16
N GLY A 42 -8.89 7.16 13.67
CA GLY A 42 -8.92 6.06 14.63
C GLY A 42 -8.31 4.79 14.04
N TRP A 43 -7.68 3.96 14.86
CA TRP A 43 -6.94 2.76 14.43
C TRP A 43 -7.78 1.74 13.62
N THR A 44 -9.11 1.76 13.76
CA THR A 44 -10.05 0.95 12.96
C THR A 44 -9.97 1.23 11.46
N GLU A 45 -9.33 2.33 11.04
CA GLU A 45 -9.20 2.77 9.65
C GLU A 45 -7.75 2.65 9.14
N SER A 46 -6.88 1.96 9.87
CA SER A 46 -5.45 1.84 9.53
C SER A 46 -5.15 0.83 8.41
N LEU A 47 -6.14 0.02 7.98
CA LEU A 47 -6.02 -0.90 6.85
C LEU A 47 -7.15 -0.63 5.86
N ILE A 48 -6.79 -0.29 4.62
CA ILE A 48 -7.72 -0.19 3.49
C ILE A 48 -7.27 -1.13 2.37
N TYR A 49 -8.22 -1.88 1.83
CA TYR A 49 -8.03 -2.67 0.61
C TYR A 49 -8.92 -2.10 -0.50
N LEU A 50 -8.29 -1.55 -1.54
CA LEU A 50 -8.94 -1.05 -2.74
C LEU A 50 -8.95 -2.13 -3.82
N TRP A 51 -10.09 -2.30 -4.47
CA TRP A 51 -10.18 -3.19 -5.62
C TRP A 51 -11.05 -2.63 -6.73
N GLY A 52 -10.80 -3.12 -7.93
CA GLY A 52 -11.50 -2.72 -9.13
C GLY A 52 -10.68 -3.03 -10.37
N GLY A 53 -11.30 -2.91 -11.54
CA GLY A 53 -10.66 -3.24 -12.81
C GLY A 53 -9.48 -2.32 -13.17
N GLU A 54 -8.89 -2.59 -14.33
CA GLU A 54 -7.85 -1.75 -14.91
C GLU A 54 -8.37 -0.32 -15.16
N GLY A 55 -7.50 0.68 -14.93
CA GLY A 55 -7.81 2.08 -15.24
C GLY A 55 -8.77 2.81 -14.28
N VAL A 56 -9.24 2.17 -13.20
CA VAL A 56 -10.16 2.82 -12.23
C VAL A 56 -9.46 3.72 -11.19
N GLY A 57 -8.13 3.87 -11.28
CA GLY A 57 -7.35 4.80 -10.47
C GLY A 57 -6.89 4.28 -9.10
N ARG A 58 -6.78 2.97 -8.89
CA ARG A 58 -6.25 2.35 -7.66
C ARG A 58 -4.83 2.84 -7.36
N SER A 59 -3.90 2.65 -8.29
CA SER A 59 -2.51 3.13 -8.19
C SER A 59 -2.40 4.62 -7.93
N HIS A 60 -3.28 5.42 -8.54
CA HIS A 60 -3.31 6.88 -8.33
C HIS A 60 -3.64 7.21 -6.88
N LEU A 61 -4.66 6.58 -6.29
CA LEU A 61 -5.03 6.81 -4.89
C LEU A 61 -3.91 6.39 -3.93
N LEU A 62 -3.23 5.28 -4.19
CA LEU A 62 -2.08 4.83 -3.41
C LEU A 62 -0.93 5.84 -3.45
N GLN A 63 -0.57 6.31 -4.65
CA GLN A 63 0.50 7.30 -4.83
C GLN A 63 0.12 8.66 -4.22
N ALA A 64 -1.14 9.08 -4.34
CA ALA A 64 -1.65 10.30 -3.73
C ALA A 64 -1.56 10.27 -2.20
N ALA A 65 -1.87 9.12 -1.60
CA ALA A 65 -1.71 8.93 -0.16
C ALA A 65 -0.22 9.03 0.24
N CYS A 66 0.69 8.35 -0.46
CA CYS A 66 2.13 8.46 -0.18
C CYS A 66 2.63 9.90 -0.28
N LEU A 67 2.29 10.63 -1.35
CA LEU A 67 2.68 12.03 -1.53
C LEU A 67 2.16 12.92 -0.39
N ARG A 68 0.94 12.67 0.12
CA ARG A 68 0.37 13.41 1.25
C ARG A 68 1.17 13.23 2.54
N PHE A 69 1.68 12.03 2.80
CA PHE A 69 2.57 11.74 3.94
C PHE A 69 3.95 12.38 3.75
N GLU A 70 4.55 12.23 2.56
CA GLU A 70 5.85 12.83 2.25
C GLU A 70 5.83 14.37 2.40
N GLN A 71 4.74 15.03 1.99
CA GLN A 71 4.55 16.47 2.16
C GLN A 71 4.52 16.92 3.63
N ARG A 72 4.19 16.02 4.57
CA ARG A 72 4.24 16.26 6.02
C ARG A 72 5.58 15.88 6.64
N GLY A 73 6.52 15.37 5.86
CA GLY A 73 7.79 14.83 6.35
C GLY A 73 7.63 13.49 7.07
N GLU A 74 6.51 12.80 6.85
CA GLU A 74 6.25 11.47 7.40
C GLU A 74 6.73 10.41 6.39
N PRO A 75 7.53 9.40 6.81
CA PRO A 75 8.02 8.38 5.90
C PRO A 75 6.87 7.53 5.34
N ALA A 76 6.75 7.45 4.03
CA ALA A 76 5.80 6.59 3.34
C ALA A 76 6.50 5.80 2.23
N VAL A 77 5.94 4.65 1.86
CA VAL A 77 6.47 3.81 0.78
C VAL A 77 5.34 3.33 -0.12
N TYR A 78 5.58 3.37 -1.43
CA TYR A 78 4.75 2.77 -2.46
C TYR A 78 5.52 1.64 -3.12
N LEU A 79 4.93 0.46 -3.16
CA LEU A 79 5.56 -0.74 -3.71
C LEU A 79 4.60 -1.43 -4.71
N PRO A 80 4.85 -1.34 -6.02
CA PRO A 80 4.11 -2.09 -7.03
C PRO A 80 4.60 -3.54 -7.06
N LEU A 81 3.85 -4.46 -6.45
CA LEU A 81 4.30 -5.86 -6.27
C LEU A 81 4.52 -6.58 -7.60
N ALA A 82 3.76 -6.24 -8.64
CA ALA A 82 3.96 -6.79 -9.99
C ALA A 82 5.38 -6.52 -10.55
N ASP A 83 5.96 -5.37 -10.23
CA ASP A 83 7.28 -4.96 -10.72
C ASP A 83 8.43 -5.50 -9.86
N VAL A 84 8.15 -5.85 -8.60
CA VAL A 84 9.20 -6.19 -7.63
C VAL A 84 9.16 -7.64 -7.15
N VAL A 85 8.19 -8.43 -7.62
CA VAL A 85 7.98 -9.82 -7.18
C VAL A 85 9.22 -10.71 -7.38
N GLU A 86 10.07 -10.39 -8.36
CA GLU A 86 11.30 -11.12 -8.66
C GLU A 86 12.42 -10.94 -7.62
N PHE A 87 12.38 -9.87 -6.81
CA PHE A 87 13.36 -9.61 -5.75
C PHE A 87 13.03 -10.34 -4.43
N GLY A 88 11.86 -10.99 -4.35
CA GLY A 88 11.46 -11.83 -3.24
C GLY A 88 10.83 -11.07 -2.04
N PRO A 89 10.26 -11.82 -1.08
CA PRO A 89 9.45 -11.27 0.01
C PRO A 89 10.24 -10.43 1.03
N ALA A 90 11.57 -10.54 1.06
CA ALA A 90 12.44 -9.74 1.93
C ALA A 90 12.31 -8.21 1.68
N LEU A 91 11.75 -7.80 0.54
CA LEU A 91 11.38 -6.40 0.29
C LEU A 91 10.37 -5.84 1.29
N LEU A 92 9.60 -6.69 1.96
CA LEU A 92 8.61 -6.29 2.95
C LEU A 92 9.23 -6.08 4.35
N ASP A 93 10.51 -6.34 4.52
CA ASP A 93 11.19 -6.21 5.81
C ASP A 93 11.41 -4.74 6.19
N ASN A 94 11.24 -4.43 7.48
CA ASN A 94 11.40 -3.10 8.07
C ASN A 94 10.47 -2.00 7.53
N LEU A 95 9.47 -2.33 6.71
CA LEU A 95 8.50 -1.34 6.22
C LEU A 95 7.65 -0.74 7.35
N GLU A 96 7.61 -1.36 8.54
CA GLU A 96 6.99 -0.79 9.76
C GLU A 96 7.67 0.49 10.28
N GLN A 97 8.82 0.86 9.73
CA GLN A 97 9.46 2.15 9.97
C GLN A 97 8.73 3.30 9.26
N CYS A 98 7.91 3.00 8.25
CA CYS A 98 7.07 3.98 7.56
C CYS A 98 5.74 4.21 8.30
N GLU A 99 5.23 5.44 8.24
CA GLU A 99 3.89 5.81 8.74
C GLU A 99 2.77 5.27 7.84
N LEU A 100 3.08 5.10 6.54
CA LEU A 100 2.18 4.53 5.53
C LEU A 100 2.95 3.58 4.61
N VAL A 101 2.40 2.38 4.45
CA VAL A 101 2.83 1.40 3.44
C VAL A 101 1.72 1.22 2.42
N CYS A 102 2.01 1.50 1.16
CA CYS A 102 1.11 1.28 0.03
C CYS A 102 1.63 0.11 -0.82
N LEU A 103 0.87 -0.98 -0.92
CA LEU A 103 1.20 -2.12 -1.79
C LEU A 103 0.20 -2.17 -2.95
N ASP A 104 0.71 -2.04 -4.17
CA ASP A 104 -0.10 -2.15 -5.38
C ASP A 104 0.05 -3.54 -6.02
N ASP A 105 -0.93 -3.91 -6.85
CA ASP A 105 -0.97 -5.17 -7.59
C ASP A 105 -0.78 -6.43 -6.70
N VAL A 106 -1.48 -6.48 -5.56
CA VAL A 106 -1.40 -7.61 -4.61
C VAL A 106 -1.75 -8.95 -5.25
N ASP A 107 -2.55 -8.96 -6.33
CA ASP A 107 -2.83 -10.20 -7.10
C ASP A 107 -1.56 -10.85 -7.66
N ALA A 108 -0.47 -10.09 -7.88
CA ALA A 108 0.79 -10.61 -8.44
C ALA A 108 1.49 -11.63 -7.53
N VAL A 109 1.24 -11.53 -6.22
CA VAL A 109 1.86 -12.36 -5.17
C VAL A 109 0.87 -13.31 -4.50
N ALA A 110 -0.43 -13.16 -4.76
CA ALA A 110 -1.47 -14.06 -4.27
C ALA A 110 -1.24 -15.50 -4.74
N GLY A 111 -1.42 -16.48 -3.86
CA GLY A 111 -1.18 -17.90 -4.10
C GLY A 111 0.29 -18.32 -4.00
N ARG A 112 1.22 -17.39 -3.73
CA ARG A 112 2.64 -17.68 -3.49
C ARG A 112 2.88 -17.72 -1.97
N GLY A 113 2.99 -18.93 -1.40
CA GLY A 113 3.04 -19.12 0.06
C GLY A 113 4.06 -18.24 0.81
N GLU A 114 5.27 -18.08 0.28
CA GLU A 114 6.31 -17.24 0.91
C GLU A 114 5.91 -15.75 0.96
N TRP A 115 5.21 -15.26 -0.06
CA TRP A 115 4.71 -13.88 -0.10
C TRP A 115 3.49 -13.70 0.79
N GLU A 116 2.59 -14.68 0.85
CA GLU A 116 1.42 -14.65 1.74
C GLU A 116 1.86 -14.59 3.21
N GLU A 117 2.84 -15.40 3.59
CA GLU A 117 3.45 -15.40 4.93
C GLU A 117 4.13 -14.06 5.24
N ALA A 118 4.91 -13.52 4.30
CA ALA A 118 5.57 -12.22 4.48
C ALA A 118 4.58 -11.05 4.61
N LEU A 119 3.52 -11.03 3.79
CA LEU A 119 2.43 -10.05 3.90
C LEU A 119 1.70 -10.16 5.25
N PHE A 120 1.46 -11.37 5.73
CA PHE A 120 0.86 -11.60 7.05
C PHE A 120 1.74 -11.04 8.18
N HIS A 121 3.05 -11.30 8.14
CA HIS A 121 3.98 -10.75 9.12
C HIS A 121 4.07 -9.23 9.03
N LEU A 122 4.15 -8.66 7.83
CA LEU A 122 4.12 -7.21 7.63
C LEU A 122 2.85 -6.58 8.22
N PHE A 123 1.68 -7.16 7.94
CA PHE A 123 0.42 -6.69 8.51
C PHE A 123 0.47 -6.64 10.04
N ASN A 124 0.93 -7.72 10.69
CA ASN A 124 1.05 -7.75 12.15
C ASN A 124 2.03 -6.69 12.68
N ARG A 125 3.20 -6.53 12.04
CA ARG A 125 4.18 -5.50 12.46
C ARG A 125 3.63 -4.09 12.33
N LEU A 126 2.93 -3.78 11.23
CA LEU A 126 2.31 -2.46 11.01
C LEU A 126 1.20 -2.21 12.04
N ARG A 127 0.34 -3.20 12.24
CA ARG A 127 -0.74 -3.18 13.23
C ARG A 127 -0.20 -2.87 14.63
N ASP A 128 0.77 -3.65 15.09
CA ASP A 128 1.34 -3.53 16.43
C ASP A 128 2.12 -2.22 16.62
N SER A 129 2.65 -1.65 15.53
CA SER A 129 3.33 -0.35 15.51
C SER A 129 2.40 0.85 15.26
N GLY A 130 1.09 0.62 15.10
CA GLY A 130 0.12 1.70 14.82
C GLY A 130 0.28 2.36 13.45
N ARG A 131 0.89 1.66 12.48
CA ARG A 131 1.13 2.16 11.12
C ARG A 131 -0.03 1.84 10.19
N ARG A 132 -0.11 2.59 9.08
CA ARG A 132 -1.18 2.46 8.10
C ARG A 132 -0.74 1.57 6.93
N LEU A 133 -1.67 0.76 6.44
CA LEU A 133 -1.50 -0.11 5.28
C LEU A 133 -2.62 0.16 4.26
N LEU A 134 -2.22 0.47 3.03
CA LEU A 134 -3.13 0.63 1.90
C LEU A 134 -2.76 -0.41 0.84
N LEU A 135 -3.71 -1.27 0.51
CA LEU A 135 -3.54 -2.36 -0.46
C LEU A 135 -4.38 -2.07 -1.70
N ALA A 136 -3.87 -2.42 -2.87
CA ALA A 136 -4.63 -2.41 -4.11
C ALA A 136 -4.51 -3.73 -4.87
N ALA A 137 -5.63 -4.15 -5.46
CA ALA A 137 -5.72 -5.37 -6.25
C ALA A 137 -6.82 -5.25 -7.31
N SER A 138 -6.80 -6.12 -8.29
CA SER A 138 -7.74 -6.17 -9.41
C SER A 138 -9.02 -6.91 -9.05
N THR A 139 -8.94 -7.75 -8.04
CA THR A 139 -10.03 -8.60 -7.58
C THR A 139 -10.41 -8.30 -6.13
N SER A 140 -11.63 -8.67 -5.74
CA SER A 140 -12.06 -8.54 -4.36
C SER A 140 -11.27 -9.50 -3.45
N PRO A 141 -11.14 -9.22 -2.14
CA PRO A 141 -10.39 -10.10 -1.23
C PRO A 141 -10.90 -11.56 -1.19
N ARG A 142 -12.17 -11.77 -1.55
CA ARG A 142 -12.81 -13.10 -1.59
C ARG A 142 -12.43 -13.90 -2.83
N GLU A 143 -12.04 -13.22 -3.90
CA GLU A 143 -11.68 -13.82 -5.18
C GLU A 143 -10.17 -13.99 -5.33
N LEU A 144 -9.38 -13.35 -4.47
CA LEU A 144 -7.94 -13.56 -4.40
C LEU A 144 -7.63 -15.03 -4.12
N PRO A 145 -6.79 -15.68 -4.93
CA PRO A 145 -6.32 -17.03 -4.64
C PRO A 145 -5.40 -16.97 -3.42
N GLY A 146 -5.85 -17.54 -2.30
CA GLY A 146 -5.02 -17.67 -1.11
C GLY A 146 -5.59 -18.71 -0.15
N LYS A 147 -4.71 -19.54 0.40
CA LYS A 147 -5.06 -20.49 1.47
C LYS A 147 -4.49 -19.96 2.77
N LEU A 148 -5.13 -18.94 3.35
CA LEU A 148 -4.90 -18.65 4.76
C LEU A 148 -5.58 -19.76 5.56
N ALA A 149 -4.78 -20.63 6.17
CA ALA A 149 -5.23 -21.85 6.82
C ALA A 149 -6.07 -21.64 8.10
N ASP A 150 -6.40 -20.40 8.48
CA ASP A 150 -6.91 -20.08 9.82
C ASP A 150 -8.32 -19.44 9.85
N LEU A 151 -9.21 -19.80 8.92
CA LEU A 151 -10.65 -19.50 9.03
C LEU A 151 -11.48 -20.78 8.90
N GLN A 152 -11.31 -21.70 9.86
CA GLN A 152 -12.27 -22.76 10.17
C GLN A 152 -13.02 -22.46 11.47
#